data_AF-A0A2G0VWV2-F1
#
_entry.id   AF-A0A2G0VWV2-F1
#
_cell.length_a   1.000
_cell.length_b   1.000
_cell.length_c   1.000
_cell.angle_alpha   90.00
_cell.angle_beta   90.00
_cell.angle_gamma   90.00
#
_symmetry.space_group_name_H-M   'P 1'
#
loop_
_entity.id
_entity.type
_entity.pdbx_description
1 polymer ?
#
loop_
_entity_poly.entity_id
_entity_poly.type
_entity_poly.pdbx_seq_one_letter_code
_entity_poly.pdbx_strand_id
1 'polypeptide(L)'
;MLFHPSSTHIIFDANLYYFVGVFDIYDREETKGVEFALYNPNDNKDRENLILKYCLDPYNKLSYRHRYKLMESLALALITENFNFQSYFEDDPEEYSTMAWDETQIANPRGFFEDIYNLAKAGWKDDLQKASLEDSSTW
;
A
#
# COMPACT_ATOMS: atom_id res chain seq x y z
N MET A 1 -15.31 -15.80 3.29
CA MET A 1 -14.03 -15.29 3.83
C MET A 1 -13.14 -14.92 2.66
N LEU A 2 -12.60 -13.71 2.61
CA LEU A 2 -11.71 -13.29 1.53
C LEU A 2 -10.32 -13.92 1.70
N PHE A 3 -9.79 -14.54 0.66
CA PHE A 3 -8.46 -15.16 0.66
C PHE A 3 -7.43 -14.23 0.02
N HIS A 4 -6.15 -14.43 0.36
CA HIS A 4 -5.03 -13.71 -0.23
C HIS A 4 -5.11 -13.73 -1.78
N PRO A 5 -4.81 -12.62 -2.49
CA PRO A 5 -4.95 -12.53 -3.95
C PRO A 5 -4.22 -13.61 -4.75
N SER A 6 -3.19 -14.22 -4.16
CA SER A 6 -2.37 -15.27 -4.77
C SER A 6 -2.45 -16.63 -4.06
N SER A 7 -3.39 -16.83 -3.12
CA SER A 7 -3.56 -18.12 -2.41
C SER A 7 -5.01 -18.40 -2.08
N THR A 8 -5.42 -19.66 -2.16
CA THR A 8 -6.79 -20.10 -1.81
C THR A 8 -6.93 -20.60 -0.38
N HIS A 9 -5.86 -20.56 0.42
CA HIS A 9 -5.83 -21.13 1.78
C HIS A 9 -5.36 -20.12 2.83
N ILE A 10 -4.81 -18.98 2.41
CA ILE A 10 -4.36 -17.91 3.30
C ILE A 10 -5.45 -16.85 3.37
N ILE A 11 -5.87 -16.47 4.58
CA ILE A 11 -6.90 -15.45 4.80
C ILE A 11 -6.31 -14.09 4.45
N PHE A 12 -7.11 -13.25 3.79
CA PHE A 12 -6.72 -11.88 3.51
C PHE A 12 -6.81 -11.02 4.78
N ASP A 13 -5.69 -10.43 5.18
CA ASP A 13 -5.55 -9.63 6.40
C ASP A 13 -5.74 -8.12 6.18
N ALA A 14 -5.86 -7.67 4.92
CA ALA A 14 -5.99 -6.27 4.54
C ALA A 14 -4.90 -5.35 5.15
N ASN A 15 -3.67 -5.86 5.26
CA ASN A 15 -2.54 -5.12 5.79
C ASN A 15 -2.17 -3.94 4.85
N LEU A 16 -1.66 -2.83 5.39
CA LEU A 16 -1.23 -1.70 4.57
C LEU A 16 0.07 -1.97 3.78
N TYR A 17 0.80 -3.04 4.08
CA TYR A 17 1.93 -3.50 3.26
C TYR A 17 1.54 -3.81 1.80
N TYR A 18 0.27 -4.07 1.50
CA TYR A 18 -0.17 -4.23 0.10
C TYR A 18 0.03 -2.95 -0.74
N PHE A 19 0.12 -1.77 -0.10
CA PHE A 19 0.40 -0.52 -0.81
C PHE A 19 1.90 -0.24 -0.95
N VAL A 20 2.68 -0.48 0.11
CA VAL A 20 4.08 -0.01 0.19
C VAL A 20 5.12 -1.11 0.07
N GLY A 21 4.77 -2.38 0.25
CA GLY A 21 5.69 -3.52 0.12
C GLY A 21 6.24 -3.72 -1.30
N VAL A 22 5.71 -2.98 -2.29
CA VAL A 22 6.31 -2.90 -3.63
C VAL A 22 7.69 -2.22 -3.64
N PHE A 23 7.97 -1.41 -2.61
CA PHE A 23 9.23 -0.69 -2.42
C PHE A 23 10.30 -1.51 -1.70
N ASP A 24 10.00 -2.75 -1.30
CA ASP A 24 11.02 -3.69 -0.85
C ASP A 24 11.90 -4.12 -2.05
N ILE A 25 13.19 -3.85 -1.90
CA ILE A 25 14.25 -4.07 -2.87
C ILE A 25 15.22 -5.18 -2.44
N TYR A 26 14.97 -5.89 -1.33
CA TYR A 26 15.86 -6.94 -0.80
C TYR A 26 16.21 -8.02 -1.85
N ASP A 27 15.18 -8.59 -2.46
CA ASP A 27 15.29 -9.74 -3.37
C ASP A 27 15.50 -9.36 -4.85
N ARG A 28 15.58 -8.06 -5.19
CA ARG A 28 15.42 -7.61 -6.58
C ARG A 28 16.66 -6.91 -7.15
N GLU A 29 17.00 -7.37 -8.35
CA GLU A 29 18.08 -6.91 -9.25
C GLU A 29 18.34 -5.41 -9.11
N GLU A 30 19.62 -5.01 -9.19
CA GLU A 30 20.15 -3.63 -9.06
C GLU A 30 19.32 -2.53 -9.77
N THR A 31 18.43 -2.89 -10.70
CA THR A 31 17.56 -2.01 -11.47
C THR A 31 16.42 -1.34 -10.69
N LYS A 32 15.76 -2.03 -9.73
CA LYS A 32 14.62 -1.41 -9.01
C LYS A 32 15.06 -0.33 -8.03
N GLY A 33 16.11 -0.59 -7.26
CA GLY A 33 16.71 0.42 -6.38
C GLY A 33 17.18 1.64 -7.18
N VAL A 34 17.80 1.42 -8.35
CA VAL A 34 18.20 2.52 -9.26
C VAL A 34 17.00 3.30 -9.78
N GLU A 35 15.89 2.64 -10.13
CA GLU A 35 14.68 3.34 -10.57
C GLU A 35 14.07 4.18 -9.45
N PHE A 36 13.94 3.63 -8.23
CA PHE A 36 13.39 4.36 -7.09
C PHE A 36 14.29 5.50 -6.64
N ALA A 37 15.61 5.38 -6.75
CA ALA A 37 16.56 6.44 -6.43
C ALA A 37 16.37 7.73 -7.28
N LEU A 38 15.62 7.66 -8.38
CA LEU A 38 15.29 8.84 -9.20
C LEU A 38 14.13 9.67 -8.62
N TYR A 39 13.40 9.15 -7.65
CA TYR A 39 12.25 9.82 -7.05
C TYR A 39 12.58 10.34 -5.65
N ASN A 40 11.96 11.47 -5.28
CA ASN A 40 11.94 11.96 -3.91
C ASN A 40 10.57 11.67 -3.26
N PRO A 41 10.46 10.78 -2.25
CA PRO A 41 9.18 10.46 -1.61
C PRO A 41 8.57 11.65 -0.84
N ASN A 42 9.36 12.68 -0.56
CA ASN A 42 8.90 13.90 0.10
C ASN A 42 8.45 14.98 -0.89
N ASP A 43 8.79 14.87 -2.18
CA ASP A 43 8.23 15.73 -3.23
C ASP A 43 6.83 15.24 -3.61
N ASN A 44 5.87 16.15 -3.69
CA ASN A 44 4.47 15.80 -3.92
C ASN A 44 4.24 15.15 -5.29
N LYS A 45 4.95 15.61 -6.34
CA LYS A 45 4.75 15.12 -7.69
C LYS A 45 5.39 13.75 -7.87
N ASP A 46 6.59 13.57 -7.34
CA ASP A 46 7.24 12.27 -7.34
C ASP A 46 6.46 11.25 -6.51
N ARG A 47 5.96 11.65 -5.34
CA ARG A 47 5.11 10.79 -4.50
C ARG A 47 3.82 10.37 -5.20
N GLU A 48 3.11 11.30 -5.84
CA GLU A 48 1.91 10.99 -6.63
C GLU A 48 2.23 9.97 -7.75
N ASN A 49 3.32 10.19 -8.49
CA ASN A 49 3.76 9.28 -9.55
C ASN A 49 4.09 7.89 -9.01
N LEU A 50 4.79 7.80 -7.88
CA LEU A 50 5.11 6.53 -7.22
C LEU A 50 3.84 5.78 -6.83
N ILE A 51 2.89 6.47 -6.20
CA ILE A 51 1.63 5.86 -5.75
C ILE A 51 0.85 5.30 -6.94
N LEU A 52 0.63 6.11 -7.97
CA LEU A 52 -0.14 5.71 -9.15
C LEU A 52 0.53 4.58 -9.92
N LYS A 53 1.86 4.58 -10.01
CA LYS A 53 2.62 3.60 -10.78
C LYS A 53 2.81 2.27 -10.04
N TYR A 54 2.92 2.28 -8.72
CA TYR A 54 3.35 1.10 -7.96
C TYR A 54 2.42 0.68 -6.82
N CYS A 55 1.77 1.61 -6.12
CA CYS A 55 1.01 1.28 -4.90
C CYS A 55 -0.42 0.79 -5.18
N LEU A 56 -1.03 1.23 -6.28
CA LEU A 56 -2.45 0.95 -6.58
C LEU A 56 -2.67 -0.33 -7.38
N ASP A 57 -2.03 -1.43 -6.98
CA ASP A 57 -2.15 -2.75 -7.62
C ASP A 57 -1.76 -2.75 -9.12
N PRO A 58 -0.49 -2.45 -9.44
CA PRO A 58 -0.02 -2.29 -10.83
C PRO A 58 -0.16 -3.55 -11.69
N TYR A 59 -0.31 -4.70 -11.04
CA TYR A 59 -0.46 -6.00 -11.70
C TYR A 59 -1.92 -6.50 -11.72
N ASN A 60 -2.89 -5.68 -11.29
CA ASN A 60 -4.31 -6.03 -11.24
C ASN A 60 -4.61 -7.37 -10.54
N LYS A 61 -3.93 -7.66 -9.44
CA LYS A 61 -4.11 -8.87 -8.64
C LYS A 61 -5.26 -8.75 -7.66
N LEU A 62 -5.60 -7.54 -7.23
CA LEU A 62 -6.64 -7.29 -6.25
C LEU A 62 -8.01 -7.22 -6.92
N SER A 63 -8.95 -8.06 -6.47
CA SER A 63 -10.35 -7.87 -6.85
C SER A 63 -10.95 -6.63 -6.15
N TYR A 64 -12.09 -6.16 -6.66
CA TYR A 64 -12.83 -5.03 -6.06
C TYR A 64 -13.11 -5.21 -4.55
N ARG A 65 -13.34 -6.44 -4.07
CA ARG A 65 -13.52 -6.75 -2.63
C ARG A 65 -12.24 -6.55 -1.81
N HIS A 66 -11.09 -6.92 -2.37
CA HIS A 66 -9.79 -6.68 -1.71
C HIS A 66 -9.51 -5.19 -1.61
N ARG A 67 -9.70 -4.46 -2.72
CA ARG A 67 -9.54 -3.00 -2.79
C ARG A 67 -10.42 -2.31 -1.75
N TYR A 68 -11.67 -2.76 -1.61
CA TYR A 68 -12.59 -2.25 -0.58
C TYR A 68 -12.08 -2.51 0.84
N LYS A 69 -11.68 -3.74 1.17
CA LYS A 69 -11.16 -4.09 2.50
C LYS A 69 -9.87 -3.32 2.84
N LEU A 70 -8.98 -3.11 1.87
CA LEU A 70 -7.79 -2.26 2.05
C LEU A 70 -8.15 -0.81 2.30
N MET A 71 -9.13 -0.27 1.57
CA MET A 71 -9.61 1.10 1.80
C MET A 71 -10.28 1.29 3.16
N GLU A 72 -11.00 0.27 3.66
CA GLU A 72 -11.53 0.28 5.03
C GLU A 72 -10.40 0.27 6.07
N SER A 73 -9.42 -0.62 5.90
CA SER A 73 -8.25 -0.73 6.78
C SER A 73 -7.44 0.57 6.82
N LEU A 74 -7.16 1.15 5.65
CA LEU A 74 -6.44 2.42 5.51
C LEU A 74 -7.22 3.58 6.12
N ALA A 75 -8.53 3.67 5.89
CA ALA A 75 -9.36 4.70 6.51
C ALA A 75 -9.33 4.60 8.05
N LEU A 76 -9.41 3.38 8.59
CA LEU A 76 -9.35 3.13 10.03
C LEU A 76 -7.99 3.53 10.62
N ALA A 77 -6.89 3.18 9.95
CA ALA A 77 -5.55 3.58 10.35
C ALA A 77 -5.40 5.11 10.35
N LEU A 78 -5.93 5.79 9.33
CA LEU A 78 -5.86 7.25 9.21
C LEU A 78 -6.66 7.99 10.29
N ILE A 79 -7.81 7.47 10.75
CA ILE A 79 -8.55 8.11 11.86
C ILE A 79 -8.00 7.75 13.24
N THR A 80 -7.14 6.74 13.34
CA THR A 80 -6.52 6.33 14.59
C THR A 80 -5.35 7.26 14.91
N GLU A 81 -5.49 8.09 15.96
CA GLU A 81 -4.57 9.19 16.28
C GLU A 81 -3.09 8.75 16.34
N ASN A 82 -2.81 7.67 17.08
CA ASN A 82 -1.46 7.18 17.35
C ASN A 82 -1.08 5.96 16.51
N PHE A 83 -1.68 5.78 15.33
CA PHE A 83 -1.29 4.68 14.44
C PHE A 83 0.15 4.89 13.93
N ASN A 84 0.99 3.86 14.09
CA ASN A 84 2.39 3.93 13.67
C ASN A 84 2.52 3.65 12.17
N PHE A 85 2.44 4.69 11.34
CA PHE A 85 2.71 4.57 9.91
C PHE A 85 4.20 4.43 9.59
N GLN A 86 5.08 4.81 10.52
CA GLN A 86 6.52 4.79 10.32
C GLN A 86 7.05 3.34 10.24
N SER A 87 6.47 2.42 11.01
CA SER A 87 6.88 1.01 11.01
C SER A 87 6.73 0.29 9.67
N TYR A 88 5.99 0.86 8.72
CA TYR A 88 5.88 0.30 7.37
C TYR A 88 7.10 0.58 6.49
N PHE A 89 8.00 1.45 6.93
CA PHE A 89 9.23 1.84 6.25
C PHE A 89 10.48 1.56 7.09
N GLU A 90 10.30 1.02 8.29
CA GLU A 90 11.42 0.61 9.14
C GLU A 90 12.12 -0.59 8.49
N ASP A 91 13.43 -0.47 8.30
CA ASP A 91 14.28 -1.60 7.95
C ASP A 91 14.57 -2.41 9.22
N ASP A 92 13.98 -3.61 9.33
CA ASP A 92 14.34 -4.55 10.38
C ASP A 92 15.59 -5.35 9.93
N PRO A 93 16.76 -5.16 10.58
CA PRO A 93 17.99 -5.86 10.21
C PRO A 93 17.95 -7.39 10.46
N GLU A 94 16.96 -7.89 11.20
CA GLU A 94 16.69 -9.32 11.35
C GLU A 94 15.68 -9.85 10.32
N GLU A 95 14.94 -8.98 9.63
CA GLU A 95 14.09 -9.34 8.50
C GLU A 95 14.88 -9.31 7.18
N TYR A 96 14.58 -10.26 6.30
CA TYR A 96 15.11 -10.30 4.94
C TYR A 96 14.36 -9.30 4.04
N SER A 97 14.35 -8.03 4.44
CA SER A 97 13.67 -6.91 3.79
C SER A 97 14.60 -5.69 3.73
N THR A 98 14.48 -4.89 2.69
CA THR A 98 15.19 -3.61 2.57
C THR A 98 14.34 -2.68 1.75
N MET A 99 13.86 -1.60 2.35
CA MET A 99 13.02 -0.63 1.67
C MET A 99 13.85 0.30 0.79
N ALA A 100 13.25 0.81 -0.29
CA ALA A 100 13.89 1.80 -1.16
C ALA A 100 14.19 3.12 -0.44
N TRP A 101 13.42 3.42 0.61
CA TRP A 101 13.65 4.52 1.54
C TRP A 101 13.38 4.02 2.95
N ASP A 102 14.30 4.31 3.86
CA ASP A 102 14.14 4.01 5.29
C ASP A 102 13.18 4.99 5.98
N GLU A 103 12.85 4.71 7.24
CA GLU A 103 11.93 5.50 8.03
C GLU A 103 12.40 6.95 8.27
N THR A 104 13.70 7.23 8.17
CA THR A 104 14.28 8.57 8.32
C THR A 104 14.20 9.39 7.03
N GLN A 105 14.05 8.72 5.89
CA GLN A 105 13.96 9.34 4.57
C GLN A 105 12.54 9.73 4.18
N ILE A 106 11.52 9.27 4.92
CA ILE A 106 10.12 9.66 4.72
C ILE A 106 9.68 10.61 5.84
N ALA A 107 9.66 11.91 5.53
CA ALA A 107 9.40 12.95 6.52
C ALA A 107 7.97 12.94 7.08
N ASN A 108 7.00 12.43 6.32
CA ASN A 108 5.60 12.34 6.74
C ASN A 108 4.97 11.01 6.28
N PRO A 109 5.21 9.89 6.98
CA PRO A 109 4.66 8.58 6.63
C PRO A 109 3.13 8.59 6.57
N ARG A 110 2.47 9.23 7.56
CA ARG A 110 1.01 9.40 7.57
C ARG A 110 0.51 10.12 6.32
N GLY A 111 1.15 11.24 5.94
CA GLY A 111 0.81 11.99 4.73
C GLY A 111 0.98 11.16 3.45
N PHE A 112 1.98 10.28 3.40
CA PHE A 112 2.14 9.34 2.29
C PHE A 112 0.92 8.42 2.15
N PHE A 113 0.44 7.87 3.27
CA PHE A 113 -0.76 7.03 3.31
C PHE A 113 -2.06 7.81 3.06
N GLU A 114 -2.14 9.09 3.44
CA GLU A 114 -3.25 9.97 3.07
C GLU A 114 -3.32 10.19 1.55
N ASP A 115 -2.17 10.40 0.90
CA ASP A 115 -2.09 10.54 -0.55
C ASP A 115 -2.48 9.24 -1.26
N ILE A 116 -2.05 8.07 -0.73
CA ILE A 116 -2.51 6.76 -1.21
C ILE A 116 -4.04 6.68 -1.13
N TYR A 117 -4.62 7.00 0.03
CA TYR A 117 -6.06 6.93 0.24
C TYR A 117 -6.81 7.81 -0.78
N ASN A 118 -6.37 9.04 -0.97
CA ASN A 118 -7.00 9.98 -1.90
C ASN A 118 -6.93 9.50 -3.36
N LEU A 119 -5.76 9.04 -3.80
CA LEU A 119 -5.55 8.55 -5.16
C LEU A 119 -6.28 7.21 -5.40
N ALA A 120 -6.23 6.28 -4.44
CA ALA A 120 -6.95 5.01 -4.50
C ALA A 120 -8.47 5.21 -4.54
N LYS A 121 -9.01 6.14 -3.73
CA LYS A 121 -10.44 6.47 -3.73
C LYS A 121 -10.93 6.96 -5.09
N ALA A 122 -10.11 7.74 -5.79
CA ALA A 122 -10.42 8.18 -7.15
C ALA A 122 -10.26 7.04 -8.16
N GLY A 123 -9.13 6.33 -8.13
CA GLY A 123 -8.79 5.28 -9.10
C GLY A 123 -9.65 4.01 -8.99
N TRP A 124 -10.14 3.68 -7.80
CA TRP A 124 -10.97 2.50 -7.53
C TRP A 124 -12.44 2.83 -7.31
N LYS A 125 -12.89 4.04 -7.68
CA LYS A 125 -14.25 4.53 -7.39
C LYS A 125 -15.35 3.51 -7.73
N ASP A 126 -15.32 2.94 -8.94
CA ASP A 126 -16.35 2.00 -9.41
C ASP A 126 -16.29 0.66 -8.66
N ASP A 127 -15.09 0.20 -8.34
CA ASP A 127 -14.87 -1.01 -7.53
C ASP A 127 -15.39 -0.85 -6.11
N LEU A 128 -15.11 0.30 -5.49
CA LEU A 128 -15.57 0.65 -4.15
C LEU A 128 -17.09 0.80 -4.10
N GLN A 129 -17.68 1.43 -5.12
CA GLN A 129 -19.13 1.53 -5.25
C GLN A 129 -19.74 0.13 -5.37
N LYS A 130 -19.21 -0.72 -6.24
CA LYS A 130 -19.70 -2.09 -6.41
C LYS A 130 -19.63 -2.89 -5.12
N ALA A 131 -18.48 -2.87 -4.43
CA ALA A 131 -18.29 -3.56 -3.16
C ALA A 131 -19.26 -3.05 -2.07
N SER A 132 -19.52 -1.74 -2.02
CA SER A 132 -20.42 -1.15 -1.02
C SER A 132 -21.89 -1.61 -1.13
N LEU A 133 -22.28 -2.15 -2.29
CA LEU A 133 -23.62 -2.70 -2.51
C LEU A 133 -23.77 -4.16 -2.06
N GLU A 134 -22.66 -4.82 -1.72
CA GLU A 134 -22.63 -6.21 -1.27
C GLU A 134 -22.53 -6.29 0.25
N ASP A 135 -22.99 -7.40 0.83
CA ASP A 135 -22.77 -7.69 2.24
C ASP A 135 -21.35 -8.25 2.44
N SER A 136 -20.46 -7.42 3.01
CA SER A 136 -19.06 -7.80 3.21
C SER A 136 -18.85 -8.96 4.19
N SER A 137 -19.85 -9.31 5.01
CA SER A 137 -19.77 -10.49 5.89
C SER A 137 -19.85 -11.82 5.12
N THR A 138 -20.33 -11.77 3.87
CA THR A 138 -20.49 -12.94 3.00
C THR A 138 -19.27 -13.22 2.12
N TRP A 139 -18.32 -12.27 2.07
CA TRP A 139 -17.11 -12.37 1.27
C TRP A 139 -16.14 -13.35 1.85
#